data_AF-A0A7D5KG22-F1
#
_entry.id   AF-A0A7D5KG22-F1
#
_cell.length_a   1.000
_cell.length_b   1.000
_cell.length_c   1.000
_cell.angle_alpha   90.00
_cell.angle_beta   90.00
_cell.angle_gamma   90.00
#
_symmetry.space_group_name_H-M   'P 1'
#
loop_
_entity.id
_entity.type
_entity.pdbx_description
1 polymer ?
#
loop_
_entity_poly.entity_id
_entity_poly.type
_entity_poly.pdbx_seq_one_letter_code
_entity_poly.pdbx_strand_id
1 'polypeptide(L)' 'MDHPIDNPESRITVEFHDVGEGTEVVFTHENLDPGMVEDTSQGWSSMLGRLETVA' A
#
# COMPACT_ATOMS: atom_id res chain seq x y z
N MET A 1 -24.57 21.00 -5.41
CA MET A 1 -23.52 21.28 -4.43
C MET A 1 -22.32 20.48 -4.88
N ASP A 2 -21.29 21.14 -5.41
CA ASP A 2 -19.96 20.56 -5.48
C ASP A 2 -19.51 20.33 -4.03
N HIS A 3 -19.45 19.07 -3.60
CA HIS A 3 -18.68 18.76 -2.41
C HIS A 3 -17.21 18.84 -2.82
N PRO A 4 -16.38 19.71 -2.21
CA PRO A 4 -14.95 19.57 -2.36
C PRO A 4 -14.59 18.18 -1.84
N ILE A 5 -14.05 17.33 -2.71
CA ILE A 5 -13.36 16.12 -2.27
C ILE A 5 -12.03 16.61 -1.70
N ASP A 6 -12.06 17.24 -0.52
CA ASP A 6 -10.90 17.44 0.33
C ASP A 6 -10.56 16.10 0.99
N ASN A 7 -10.33 15.07 0.16
CA ASN A 7 -9.62 13.89 0.62
C ASN A 7 -8.18 14.15 0.18
N PRO A 8 -7.23 14.33 1.12
CA PRO A 8 -5.84 14.56 0.73
C PRO A 8 -5.43 13.44 -0.21
N GLU A 9 -4.86 13.79 -1.37
CA GLU A 9 -4.50 12.80 -2.39
C GLU A 9 -3.71 11.67 -1.73
N SER A 10 -4.29 10.47 -1.77
CA SER A 10 -3.68 9.25 -1.25
C SER A 10 -2.39 9.00 -2.01
N ARG A 11 -1.26 8.96 -1.31
CA ARG A 11 0.04 8.72 -1.93
C ARG A 11 0.53 7.34 -1.52
N ILE A 12 0.92 6.55 -2.53
CA ILE A 12 1.51 5.24 -2.34
C ILE A 12 2.91 5.28 -2.94
N THR A 13 3.90 4.89 -2.13
CA THR A 13 5.28 4.68 -2.56
C THR A 13 5.59 3.19 -2.51
N VAL A 14 6.15 2.66 -3.58
CA VAL A 14 6.58 1.26 -3.70
C VAL A 14 8.07 1.24 -3.95
N GLU A 15 8.80 0.57 -3.07
CA GLU A 15 10.25 0.43 -3.15
C GLU A 15 10.61 -1.03 -3.34
N PHE A 16 11.61 -1.28 -4.19
CA PHE A 16 12.14 -2.60 -4.48
C PHE A 16 13.59 -2.62 -4.05
N HIS A 17 13.92 -3.51 -3.11
CA HIS A 17 15.27 -3.68 -2.60
C HIS A 17 15.76 -5.09 -2.93
N ASP A 18 16.91 -5.19 -3.59
CA ASP A 18 17.54 -6.48 -3.82
C ASP A 18 18.02 -7.07 -2.49
N VAL A 19 17.58 -8.29 -2.17
CA VAL A 19 17.91 -9.00 -0.93
C VAL A 19 18.38 -10.43 -1.26
N GLY A 20 19.66 -10.56 -1.58
CA GLY A 20 20.27 -11.86 -1.88
C GLY A 20 19.65 -12.51 -3.11
N GLU A 21 18.89 -13.59 -2.90
CA GLU A 21 18.22 -14.35 -3.98
C GLU A 21 16.81 -13.83 -4.32
N GLY A 22 16.33 -12.77 -3.64
CA GLY A 22 15.00 -12.20 -3.86
C GLY A 22 14.98 -10.67 -3.88
N THR A 23 13.77 -10.13 -3.92
CA THR A 23 13.51 -8.70 -3.83
C THR A 23 12.54 -8.45 -2.69
N GLU A 24 12.93 -7.61 -1.74
CA GLU A 24 12.03 -7.09 -0.71
C GLU A 24 11.23 -5.94 -1.33
N VAL A 25 9.91 -5.99 -1.15
CA VAL A 25 9.01 -4.95 -1.66
C VAL A 25 8.40 -4.22 -0.47
N VAL A 26 8.68 -2.93 -0.35
CA VAL A 26 8.18 -2.07 0.73
C VAL A 26 7.09 -1.16 0.19
N PHE A 27 5.93 -1.20 0.84
CA PHE A 27 4.79 -0.35 0.53
C PHE A 27 4.59 0.67 1.64
N THR A 28 4.60 1.95 1.27
CA THR A 28 4.27 3.06 2.17
C THR A 28 3.03 3.77 1.64
N HIS A 29 1.98 3.84 2.45
CA HIS A 29 0.74 4.54 2.13
C HIS A 29 0.58 5.76 3.05
N GLU A 30 0.69 6.95 2.48
CA GLU A 30 0.60 8.22 3.18
C GLU A 30 -0.79 8.85 3.02
N ASN A 31 -1.14 9.75 3.94
CA ASN A 31 -2.42 10.46 3.99
C ASN A 31 -3.64 9.53 4.13
N LEU A 32 -3.44 8.35 4.73
CA LEU A 32 -4.53 7.43 5.01
C LEU A 32 -5.37 7.94 6.19
N ASP A 33 -6.69 7.82 6.06
CA ASP A 33 -7.61 8.03 7.18
C ASP A 33 -7.21 7.07 8.33
N PRO A 34 -6.98 7.57 9.55
CA PRO A 34 -6.67 6.73 10.71
C PRO A 34 -7.65 5.59 10.94
N GLY A 35 -8.94 5.78 10.62
CA GLY A 35 -9.97 4.74 10.73
C GLY A 35 -9.84 3.61 9.71
N MET A 36 -9.04 3.80 8.66
CA MET A 36 -8.84 2.84 7.57
C MET A 36 -7.50 2.10 7.65
N VAL A 37 -6.65 2.40 8.64
CA VAL A 37 -5.28 1.85 8.74
C VAL A 37 -5.28 0.33 8.79
N GLU A 38 -6.13 -0.27 9.62
CA GLU A 38 -6.18 -1.72 9.79
C GLU A 38 -6.67 -2.42 8.51
N ASP A 39 -7.81 -1.99 7.98
CA ASP A 39 -8.40 -2.57 6.76
C ASP A 39 -7.46 -2.42 5.55
N THR A 40 -6.80 -1.27 5.43
CA THR A 40 -5.86 -1.00 4.34
C THR A 40 -4.60 -1.85 4.47
N SER A 41 -4.08 -2.03 5.68
CA SER A 41 -2.94 -2.92 5.95
C SER A 41 -3.25 -4.38 5.61
N GLN A 42 -4.43 -4.87 6.00
CA GLN A 42 -4.89 -6.21 5.64
C GLN A 42 -5.07 -6.37 4.13
N GLY A 43 -5.64 -5.37 3.47
CA GLY A 43 -5.80 -5.33 2.02
C GLY A 43 -4.45 -5.45 1.29
N TRP A 44 -3.46 -4.64 1.67
CA TRP A 44 -2.12 -4.71 1.11
C TRP A 44 -1.46 -6.06 1.37
N SER A 45 -1.50 -6.58 2.59
CA SER A 45 -0.93 -7.89 2.94
C SER A 45 -1.51 -9.02 2.07
N SER A 46 -2.83 -9.00 1.83
CA SER A 46 -3.50 -9.95 0.94
C SER A 46 -3.03 -9.83 -0.52
N MET A 47 -2.86 -8.61 -1.03
CA MET A 47 -2.37 -8.38 -2.40
C MET A 47 -0.91 -8.82 -2.57
N LEU A 48 -0.04 -8.52 -1.59
CA LEU A 48 1.37 -8.92 -1.63
C LEU A 48 1.54 -10.43 -1.52
N GLY A 49 0.76 -11.09 -0.66
CA GLY A 49 0.76 -12.55 -0.58
C GLY A 49 0.37 -13.21 -1.91
N ARG A 50 -0.46 -12.58 -2.76
CA ARG A 50 -0.74 -13.09 -4.11
C ARG A 50 0.45 -12.95 -5.05
N LEU A 51 1.24 -11.87 -4.94
CA LEU A 51 2.44 -11.68 -5.76
C LEU A 51 3.48 -12.76 -5.48
N GLU A 52 3.67 -13.15 -4.22
CA GLU A 52 4.56 -14.26 -3.85
C GLU A 52 4.18 -15.60 -4.48
N THR A 53 2.89 -15.82 -4.77
CA THR A 53 2.42 -17.09 -5.37
C THR A 53 2.53 -17.16 -6.88
N VAL A 54 2.78 -16.03 -7.56
CA VAL A 54 2.82 -15.95 -9.04
C VAL A 54 4.18 -15.55 -9.60
N ALA A 55 5.13 -15.17 -8.74
CA ALA A 55 6.54 -14.94 -9.07
C ALA A 55 7.33 -16.26 -9.08
#